data_AF-A0A2G1X607-F1
#
_entry.id   AF-A0A2G1X607-F1
#
_cell.length_a   1.000
_cell.length_b   1.000
_cell.length_c   1.000
_cell.angle_alpha   90.00
_cell.angle_beta   90.00
_cell.angle_gamma   90.00
#
_symmetry.space_group_name_H-M   'P 1'
#
loop_
_entity.id
_entity.type
_entity.pdbx_description
1 polymer ?
#
loop_
_entity_poly.entity_id
_entity_poly.type
_entity_poly.pdbx_seq_one_letter_code
_entity_poly.pdbx_strand_id
1 'polypeptide(L)'
;MRAMSAVGDRFSQAEAMARENPELAVAVALVVLIAVAAGVVVLRSRRTPGVRFRRLLADEDEITVLMHPNPDPDAMSAAVGVASLAAQVDVDATVQYPGQIRHQENRAFRTVLDLELEPIEHVSDLAAESVVLVDHNEPRGFAGADGVLPTAVVDHHPGDGAGESFTDVRTDYGATASVVAEYFQDNDAVPVPPDKHASETASALTLSTDTAT
;
A
#
# COMPACT_ATOMS: atom_id res chain seq x y z
N MET A 1 -37.44 -19.24 16.92
CA MET A 1 -38.14 -18.66 18.08
C MET A 1 -37.37 -18.77 19.41
N ARG A 2 -36.77 -19.92 19.79
CA ARG A 2 -36.07 -20.09 21.09
C ARG A 2 -34.76 -19.28 21.30
N ALA A 3 -34.00 -18.98 20.24
CA ALA A 3 -32.73 -18.24 20.37
C ALA A 3 -32.94 -16.75 20.65
N MET A 4 -34.01 -16.16 20.10
CA MET A 4 -34.32 -14.73 20.28
C MET A 4 -34.89 -14.44 21.69
N SER A 5 -35.63 -15.38 22.30
CA SER A 5 -36.11 -15.20 23.68
C SER A 5 -34.97 -15.27 24.70
N ALA A 6 -33.96 -16.14 24.45
CA ALA A 6 -32.79 -16.26 25.33
C ALA A 6 -31.86 -15.04 25.31
N VAL A 7 -31.77 -14.35 24.16
CA VAL A 7 -31.04 -13.08 24.05
C VAL A 7 -31.80 -11.95 24.75
N GLY A 8 -33.14 -11.92 24.60
CA GLY A 8 -34.01 -10.95 25.28
C GLY A 8 -33.97 -11.08 26.81
N ASP A 9 -34.00 -12.30 27.35
CA ASP A 9 -33.91 -12.56 28.80
C ASP A 9 -32.55 -12.20 29.39
N ARG A 10 -31.47 -12.35 28.62
CA ARG A 10 -30.12 -11.94 29.04
C ARG A 10 -29.96 -10.42 29.06
N PHE A 11 -30.60 -9.71 28.12
CA PHE A 11 -30.60 -8.25 28.07
C PHE A 11 -31.38 -7.64 29.22
N SER A 12 -32.56 -8.18 29.53
CA SER A 12 -33.39 -7.70 30.64
C SER A 12 -32.78 -8.01 32.02
N GLN A 13 -32.09 -9.14 32.19
CA GLN A 13 -31.27 -9.40 33.38
C GLN A 13 -30.09 -8.44 33.51
N ALA A 14 -29.40 -8.15 32.41
CA ALA A 14 -28.29 -7.19 32.41
C ALA A 14 -28.77 -5.77 32.77
N GLU A 15 -29.93 -5.33 32.26
CA GLU A 15 -30.53 -4.04 32.61
C GLU A 15 -30.95 -3.96 34.10
N ALA A 16 -31.51 -5.04 34.65
CA ALA A 16 -31.90 -5.10 36.06
C ALA A 16 -30.67 -5.04 36.98
N MET A 17 -29.63 -5.83 36.70
CA MET A 17 -28.37 -5.79 37.46
C MET A 17 -27.64 -4.45 37.34
N ALA A 18 -27.70 -3.81 36.17
CA ALA A 18 -27.08 -2.50 35.95
C ALA A 18 -27.77 -1.37 36.73
N ARG A 19 -29.08 -1.50 36.98
CA ARG A 19 -29.85 -0.55 37.78
C ARG A 19 -29.62 -0.73 39.29
N GLU A 20 -29.36 -1.96 39.74
CA GLU A 20 -29.06 -2.29 41.13
C GLU A 20 -27.63 -1.94 41.54
N ASN A 21 -26.66 -2.04 40.62
CA ASN A 21 -25.25 -1.77 40.89
C ASN A 21 -24.60 -0.94 39.77
N PRO A 22 -24.81 0.39 39.74
CA PRO A 22 -24.33 1.25 38.66
C PRO A 22 -22.81 1.25 38.53
N GLU A 23 -22.08 1.13 39.64
CA GLU A 23 -20.60 1.07 39.63
C GLU A 23 -20.07 -0.21 38.95
N LEU A 24 -20.68 -1.36 39.23
CA LEU A 24 -20.34 -2.63 38.57
C LEU A 24 -20.70 -2.61 37.09
N ALA A 25 -21.82 -2.01 36.71
CA ALA A 25 -22.23 -1.86 35.32
C ALA A 25 -21.21 -1.04 34.51
N VAL A 26 -20.78 0.10 35.07
CA VAL A 26 -19.74 0.94 34.46
C VAL A 26 -18.43 0.17 34.35
N ALA A 27 -18.00 -0.54 35.40
CA ALA A 27 -16.77 -1.34 35.37
C ALA A 27 -16.81 -2.43 34.28
N VAL A 28 -17.92 -3.17 34.16
CA VAL A 28 -18.10 -4.19 33.12
C VAL A 28 -18.10 -3.57 31.72
N ALA A 29 -18.82 -2.46 31.52
CA ALA A 29 -18.83 -1.76 30.23
C ALA A 29 -17.43 -1.29 29.84
N LEU A 30 -16.64 -0.79 30.80
CA LEU A 30 -15.27 -0.33 30.58
C LEU A 30 -14.32 -1.48 30.25
N VAL A 31 -14.47 -2.64 30.91
CA VAL A 31 -13.73 -3.87 30.57
C VAL A 31 -14.07 -4.36 29.16
N VAL A 32 -15.35 -4.38 28.78
CA VAL A 32 -15.77 -4.75 27.42
C VAL A 32 -15.19 -3.77 26.39
N LEU A 33 -15.24 -2.47 26.66
CA LEU A 33 -14.67 -1.45 25.78
C LEU A 33 -13.16 -1.65 25.59
N ILE A 34 -12.43 -1.91 26.67
CA ILE A 34 -10.98 -2.21 26.60
C ILE A 34 -10.72 -3.50 25.82
N ALA A 35 -11.50 -4.56 26.06
CA ALA A 35 -11.33 -5.83 25.34
C ALA A 35 -11.60 -5.69 23.84
N VAL A 36 -12.63 -4.92 23.46
CA VAL A 36 -12.92 -4.59 22.07
C VAL A 36 -11.80 -3.74 21.46
N ALA A 37 -11.34 -2.70 22.15
CA ALA A 37 -10.24 -1.86 21.69
C ALA A 37 -8.95 -2.68 21.49
N ALA A 38 -8.59 -3.53 22.46
CA ALA A 38 -7.45 -4.43 22.37
C ALA A 38 -7.59 -5.43 21.21
N GLY A 39 -8.79 -6.02 21.03
CA GLY A 39 -9.08 -6.90 19.90
C GLY A 39 -8.91 -6.18 18.56
N VAL A 40 -9.42 -4.96 18.43
CA VAL A 40 -9.27 -4.12 17.24
C VAL A 40 -7.79 -3.78 16.97
N VAL A 41 -7.02 -3.45 18.01
CA VAL A 41 -5.58 -3.17 17.90
C VAL A 41 -4.84 -4.42 17.43
N VAL A 42 -5.08 -5.58 18.04
CA VAL A 42 -4.43 -6.86 17.65
C VAL A 42 -4.75 -7.21 16.20
N LEU A 43 -6.01 -7.05 15.77
CA LEU A 43 -6.43 -7.30 14.39
C LEU A 43 -5.79 -6.30 13.42
N ARG A 44 -5.60 -5.04 13.82
CA ARG A 44 -4.87 -4.04 13.01
C ARG A 44 -3.38 -4.34 12.91
N SER A 45 -2.73 -4.76 14.01
CA SER A 45 -1.31 -5.09 14.04
C SER A 45 -0.96 -6.36 13.28
N ARG A 46 -1.94 -7.23 13.00
CA ARG A 46 -1.76 -8.44 12.18
C ARG A 46 -1.93 -8.21 10.68
N ARG A 47 -2.05 -6.95 10.24
CA ARG A 47 -2.15 -6.64 8.81
C ARG A 47 -0.80 -6.85 8.15
N THR A 48 -0.83 -7.53 7.02
CA THR A 48 0.34 -7.75 6.18
C THR A 48 0.88 -6.43 5.60
N PRO A 49 2.16 -6.36 5.22
CA PRO A 49 2.76 -5.15 4.66
C PRO A 49 1.97 -4.60 3.47
N GLY A 50 1.50 -5.43 2.54
CA GLY A 50 0.73 -4.97 1.38
C GLY A 50 -0.61 -4.32 1.76
N VAL A 51 -1.29 -4.84 2.78
CA VAL A 51 -2.55 -4.26 3.28
C VAL A 51 -2.32 -2.93 4.02
N ARG A 52 -1.16 -2.77 4.65
CA ARG A 52 -0.75 -1.50 5.27
C ARG A 52 -0.39 -0.47 4.20
N PHE A 53 0.40 -0.89 3.20
CA PHE A 53 0.81 -0.06 2.08
C PHE A 53 -0.39 0.45 1.28
N ARG A 54 -1.31 -0.43 0.86
CA ARG A 54 -2.54 -0.03 0.16
C ARG A 54 -3.36 1.02 0.94
N ARG A 55 -3.44 0.87 2.27
CA ARG A 55 -4.17 1.84 3.10
C ARG A 55 -3.48 3.19 3.18
N LEU A 56 -2.14 3.19 3.27
CA LEU A 56 -1.36 4.40 3.19
C LEU A 56 -1.68 5.13 1.88
N LEU A 57 -1.63 4.42 0.75
CA LEU A 57 -1.96 5.01 -0.55
C LEU A 57 -3.36 5.63 -0.54
N ALA A 58 -4.36 4.89 -0.04
CA ALA A 58 -5.76 5.34 0.01
C ALA A 58 -6.04 6.54 0.93
N ASP A 59 -5.05 6.98 1.73
CA ASP A 59 -5.14 8.17 2.56
C ASP A 59 -4.61 9.43 1.82
N GLU A 60 -4.04 9.27 0.62
CA GLU A 60 -3.50 10.33 -0.25
C GLU A 60 -4.49 10.67 -1.38
N ASP A 61 -4.41 11.88 -1.93
CA ASP A 61 -5.17 12.27 -3.13
C ASP A 61 -4.41 11.91 -4.43
N GLU A 62 -3.10 12.15 -4.43
CA GLU A 62 -2.18 11.87 -5.53
C GLU A 62 -0.78 11.52 -4.99
N ILE A 63 -0.02 10.71 -5.73
CA ILE A 63 1.33 10.28 -5.34
C ILE A 63 2.33 10.38 -6.48
N THR A 64 3.60 10.64 -6.13
CA THR A 64 4.74 10.44 -7.01
C THR A 64 5.38 9.09 -6.71
N VAL A 65 5.39 8.18 -7.69
CA VAL A 65 6.18 6.94 -7.59
C VAL A 65 7.55 7.22 -8.20
N LEU A 66 8.53 7.47 -7.34
CA LEU A 66 9.86 7.87 -7.75
C LEU A 66 10.78 6.65 -7.83
N MET A 67 11.37 6.44 -9.00
CA MET A 67 12.41 5.44 -9.24
C MET A 67 13.80 6.04 -9.07
N HIS A 68 14.80 5.18 -8.92
CA HIS A 68 16.19 5.62 -8.86
C HIS A 68 16.67 6.17 -10.22
N PRO A 69 17.78 6.95 -10.25
CA PRO A 69 18.35 7.48 -11.48
C PRO A 69 18.71 6.40 -12.50
N ASN A 70 18.38 6.64 -13.77
CA ASN A 70 18.58 5.70 -14.88
C ASN A 70 17.97 4.31 -14.57
N PRO A 71 16.63 4.24 -14.41
CA PRO A 71 15.95 3.06 -13.88
C PRO A 71 16.17 1.83 -14.75
N ASP A 72 16.15 0.67 -14.10
CA ASP A 72 16.18 -0.63 -14.73
C ASP A 72 14.77 -1.28 -14.76
N PRO A 73 14.63 -2.49 -15.32
CA PRO A 73 13.32 -3.15 -15.38
C PRO A 73 12.72 -3.48 -14.01
N ASP A 74 13.51 -3.66 -12.94
CA ASP A 74 12.96 -3.93 -11.61
C ASP A 74 12.28 -2.68 -11.05
N ALA A 75 13.00 -1.55 -11.05
CA ALA A 75 12.44 -0.26 -10.68
C ALA A 75 11.17 0.09 -11.49
N MET A 76 11.20 -0.12 -12.81
CA MET A 76 10.04 0.13 -13.69
C MET A 76 8.85 -0.78 -13.36
N SER A 77 9.09 -2.08 -13.18
CA SER A 77 8.01 -3.03 -12.87
C SER A 77 7.40 -2.77 -11.49
N ALA A 78 8.25 -2.48 -10.50
CA ALA A 78 7.80 -2.10 -9.16
C ALA A 78 6.98 -0.81 -9.20
N ALA A 79 7.43 0.22 -9.94
CA ALA A 79 6.71 1.48 -10.05
C ALA A 79 5.33 1.33 -10.68
N VAL A 80 5.23 0.56 -11.78
CA VAL A 80 3.96 0.24 -12.44
C VAL A 80 3.04 -0.54 -11.50
N GLY A 81 3.57 -1.48 -10.74
CA GLY A 81 2.81 -2.22 -9.74
C GLY A 81 2.25 -1.33 -8.63
N VAL A 82 3.03 -0.37 -8.12
CA VAL A 82 2.56 0.61 -7.14
C VAL A 82 1.49 1.53 -7.73
N ALA A 83 1.70 2.06 -8.94
CA ALA A 83 0.72 2.91 -9.62
C ALA A 83 -0.61 2.17 -9.88
N SER A 84 -0.53 0.89 -10.28
CA SER A 84 -1.70 0.02 -10.47
C SER A 84 -2.45 -0.25 -9.17
N LEU A 85 -1.75 -0.39 -8.05
CA LEU A 85 -2.37 -0.54 -6.74
C LEU A 85 -3.02 0.77 -6.26
N ALA A 86 -2.39 1.92 -6.53
CA ALA A 86 -2.92 3.26 -6.22
C ALA A 86 -4.22 3.55 -7.00
N ALA A 87 -4.23 3.25 -8.30
CA ALA A 87 -5.41 3.44 -9.15
C ALA A 87 -6.62 2.64 -8.65
N GLN A 88 -6.41 1.46 -8.06
CA GLN A 88 -7.48 0.63 -7.50
C GLN A 88 -8.06 1.15 -6.18
N VAL A 89 -7.42 2.15 -5.58
CA VAL A 89 -7.94 2.89 -4.43
C VAL A 89 -8.26 4.35 -4.77
N ASP A 90 -8.47 4.63 -6.06
CA ASP A 90 -8.85 5.95 -6.60
C ASP A 90 -7.81 7.05 -6.34
N VAL A 91 -6.52 6.71 -6.37
CA VAL A 91 -5.39 7.64 -6.16
C VAL A 91 -4.61 7.79 -7.45
N ASP A 92 -4.41 9.03 -7.89
CA ASP A 92 -3.63 9.35 -9.08
C ASP A 92 -2.13 9.16 -8.81
N ALA A 93 -1.44 8.38 -9.64
CA ALA A 93 -0.03 8.08 -9.48
C ALA A 93 0.77 8.50 -10.71
N THR A 94 1.75 9.39 -10.52
CA THR A 94 2.71 9.76 -11.56
C THR A 94 4.03 9.03 -11.33
N VAL A 95 4.47 8.25 -12.31
CA VAL A 95 5.73 7.52 -12.24
C VAL A 95 6.87 8.40 -12.77
N GLN A 96 7.84 8.71 -11.91
CA GLN A 96 8.91 9.64 -12.21
C GLN A 96 10.30 9.03 -12.03
N TYR A 97 11.29 9.56 -12.76
CA TYR A 97 12.69 9.13 -12.63
C TYR A 97 13.70 10.24 -12.96
N PRO A 98 14.87 10.28 -12.29
CA PRO A 98 15.97 11.14 -12.69
C PRO A 98 16.84 10.53 -13.80
N GLY A 99 17.49 11.38 -14.59
CA GLY A 99 18.46 10.94 -15.61
C GLY A 99 17.80 10.36 -16.86
N GLN A 100 18.36 9.28 -17.42
CA GLN A 100 17.94 8.74 -18.71
C GLN A 100 17.89 7.21 -18.73
N ILE A 101 16.97 6.64 -19.49
CA ILE A 101 16.90 5.19 -19.71
C ILE A 101 17.95 4.79 -20.76
N ARG A 102 19.13 4.36 -20.29
CA ARG A 102 20.35 4.25 -21.12
C ARG A 102 20.41 2.98 -21.97
N HIS A 103 20.06 1.83 -21.40
CA HIS A 103 20.16 0.54 -22.06
C HIS A 103 19.06 0.37 -23.12
N GLN A 104 19.40 -0.26 -24.25
CA GLN A 104 18.46 -0.45 -25.37
C GLN A 104 17.30 -1.35 -24.93
N GLU A 105 17.61 -2.35 -24.12
CA GLU A 105 16.70 -3.30 -23.51
C GLU A 105 15.68 -2.58 -22.61
N ASN A 106 16.15 -1.67 -21.76
CA ASN A 106 15.30 -0.90 -20.86
C ASN A 106 14.40 0.08 -21.63
N ARG A 107 14.89 0.68 -22.73
CA ARG A 107 14.05 1.51 -23.59
C ARG A 107 13.03 0.69 -24.37
N ALA A 108 13.40 -0.49 -24.84
CA ALA A 108 12.48 -1.43 -25.46
C ALA A 108 11.40 -1.84 -24.46
N PHE A 109 11.78 -2.15 -23.22
CA PHE A 109 10.84 -2.46 -22.13
C PHE A 109 9.79 -1.36 -21.94
N ARG A 110 10.24 -0.12 -21.72
CA ARG A 110 9.35 1.06 -21.66
C ARG A 110 8.43 1.17 -22.88
N THR A 111 8.98 1.02 -24.08
CA THR A 111 8.25 1.26 -25.34
C THR A 111 7.24 0.15 -25.62
N VAL A 112 7.61 -1.11 -25.38
CA VAL A 112 6.78 -2.28 -25.67
C VAL A 112 5.62 -2.38 -24.69
N LEU A 113 5.86 -2.04 -23.42
CA LEU A 113 4.83 -2.00 -22.38
C LEU A 113 4.11 -0.66 -22.30
N ASP A 114 4.41 0.28 -23.20
CA ASP A 114 3.81 1.62 -23.28
C ASP A 114 3.80 2.37 -21.95
N LEU A 115 4.93 2.34 -21.22
CA LEU A 115 5.01 2.90 -19.89
C LEU A 115 5.09 4.44 -19.93
N GLU A 116 4.14 5.07 -19.25
CA GLU A 116 4.08 6.51 -19.00
C GLU A 116 5.04 6.89 -17.86
N LEU A 117 6.30 7.18 -18.23
CA LEU A 117 7.37 7.53 -17.30
C LEU A 117 7.86 8.96 -17.56
N GLU A 118 7.86 9.79 -16.52
CA GLU A 118 8.22 11.21 -16.61
C GLU A 118 9.64 11.48 -16.03
N PRO A 119 10.54 12.11 -16.79
CA PRO A 119 11.84 12.49 -16.28
C PRO A 119 11.75 13.73 -15.37
N ILE A 120 12.54 13.75 -14.29
CA ILE A 120 12.70 14.91 -13.42
C ILE A 120 14.15 15.38 -13.33
N GLU A 121 14.36 16.69 -13.17
CA GLU A 121 15.69 17.29 -13.03
C GLU A 121 15.84 18.08 -11.71
N HIS A 122 14.73 18.51 -11.12
CA HIS A 122 14.67 19.28 -9.88
C HIS A 122 13.53 18.80 -8.97
N VAL A 123 13.64 18.99 -7.66
CA VAL A 123 12.61 18.62 -6.66
C VAL A 123 11.25 19.28 -6.92
N SER A 124 11.25 20.43 -7.60
CA SER A 124 10.02 21.12 -8.01
C SER A 124 9.26 20.45 -9.15
N ASP A 125 9.87 19.46 -9.80
CA ASP A 125 9.26 18.69 -10.89
C ASP A 125 8.47 17.49 -10.35
N LEU A 126 8.51 17.23 -9.03
CA LEU A 126 7.70 16.20 -8.39
C LEU A 126 6.23 16.49 -8.64
N ALA A 127 5.50 15.48 -9.14
CA ALA A 127 4.09 15.62 -9.49
C ALA A 127 3.21 15.84 -8.25
N ALA A 128 3.59 15.20 -7.14
CA ALA A 128 2.89 15.24 -5.86
C ALA A 128 3.88 15.34 -4.69
N GLU A 129 3.43 15.93 -3.58
CA GLU A 129 4.19 16.00 -2.33
C GLU A 129 4.39 14.62 -1.69
N SER A 130 3.43 13.72 -1.87
CA SER A 130 3.49 12.36 -1.35
C SER A 130 4.37 11.49 -2.24
N VAL A 131 5.58 11.19 -1.77
CA VAL A 131 6.59 10.48 -2.56
C VAL A 131 6.75 9.04 -2.08
N VAL A 132 6.60 8.09 -2.99
CA VAL A 132 6.89 6.67 -2.78
C VAL A 132 8.18 6.33 -3.52
N LEU A 133 9.24 5.96 -2.78
CA LEU A 133 10.46 5.43 -3.40
C LEU A 133 10.30 3.94 -3.67
N VAL A 134 10.66 3.53 -4.89
CA VAL A 134 10.75 2.12 -5.28
C VAL A 134 12.15 1.79 -5.75
N ASP A 135 12.64 0.63 -5.32
CA ASP A 135 13.94 0.06 -5.70
C ASP A 135 15.17 0.89 -5.29
N HIS A 136 14.95 1.78 -4.32
CA HIS A 136 15.99 2.50 -3.61
C HIS A 136 15.38 3.12 -2.34
N ASN A 137 16.23 3.40 -1.35
CA ASN A 137 15.79 3.89 -0.04
C ASN A 137 16.15 5.36 0.24
N GLU A 138 16.87 6.04 -0.65
CA GLU A 138 17.25 7.46 -0.49
C GLU A 138 17.08 8.26 -1.80
N PRO A 139 16.33 9.38 -1.81
CA PRO A 139 16.17 10.21 -3.01
C PRO A 139 17.53 10.70 -3.54
N ARG A 140 17.78 10.56 -4.85
CA ARG A 140 19.08 10.94 -5.43
C ARG A 140 18.99 11.23 -6.93
N GLY A 141 19.99 11.95 -7.44
CA GLY A 141 20.24 12.11 -8.88
C GLY A 141 19.46 13.22 -9.60
N PHE A 142 18.83 14.13 -8.84
CA PHE A 142 18.23 15.37 -9.33
C PHE A 142 18.53 16.50 -8.33
N ALA A 143 18.36 17.75 -8.74
CA ALA A 143 18.65 18.90 -7.91
C ALA A 143 17.61 19.06 -6.78
N GLY A 144 18.06 19.20 -5.54
CA GLY A 144 17.18 19.30 -4.37
C GLY A 144 16.71 17.96 -3.79
N ALA A 145 17.27 16.83 -4.25
CA ALA A 145 16.90 15.50 -3.76
C ALA A 145 17.02 15.34 -2.23
N ASP A 146 18.04 15.95 -1.60
CA ASP A 146 18.24 15.90 -0.15
C ASP A 146 17.09 16.56 0.66
N GLY A 147 16.24 17.36 0.01
CA GLY A 147 15.07 17.98 0.60
C GLY A 147 13.81 17.12 0.54
N VAL A 148 13.85 15.96 -0.12
CA VAL A 148 12.70 15.06 -0.24
C VAL A 148 12.63 14.15 0.97
N LEU A 149 11.50 14.20 1.68
CA LEU A 149 11.15 13.23 2.72
C LEU A 149 10.11 12.29 2.12
N PRO A 150 10.46 11.01 1.85
CA PRO A 150 9.52 10.10 1.22
C PRO A 150 8.42 9.68 2.20
N THR A 151 7.17 9.65 1.75
CA THR A 151 6.05 9.08 2.51
C THR A 151 6.25 7.58 2.73
N ALA A 152 6.72 6.88 1.70
CA ALA A 152 6.97 5.45 1.72
C ALA A 152 8.25 5.02 0.99
N VAL A 153 8.84 3.92 1.45
CA VAL A 153 9.97 3.25 0.80
C VAL A 153 9.66 1.75 0.64
N VAL A 154 9.83 1.24 -0.59
CA VAL A 154 9.76 -0.19 -0.93
C VAL A 154 11.03 -0.56 -1.68
N ASP A 155 11.87 -1.39 -1.08
CA ASP A 155 13.21 -1.68 -1.63
C ASP A 155 13.68 -3.08 -1.21
N HIS A 156 14.68 -3.60 -1.91
CA HIS A 156 15.38 -4.83 -1.57
C HIS A 156 16.89 -4.64 -1.39
N HIS A 157 17.41 -3.43 -1.60
CA HIS A 157 18.81 -3.11 -1.38
C HIS A 157 19.12 -2.82 0.11
N PRO A 158 20.36 -3.05 0.57
CA PRO A 158 20.78 -2.56 1.88
C PRO A 158 20.82 -1.02 1.91
N GLY A 159 20.47 -0.44 3.05
CA GLY A 159 20.52 0.99 3.30
C GLY A 159 19.75 1.36 4.57
N ASP A 160 19.96 2.60 5.04
CA ASP A 160 19.31 3.13 6.25
C ASP A 160 18.17 4.13 5.92
N GLY A 161 17.91 4.35 4.63
CA GLY A 161 16.83 5.21 4.17
C GLY A 161 15.45 4.67 4.54
N ALA A 162 14.53 5.57 4.87
CA ALA A 162 13.20 5.23 5.38
C ALA A 162 12.15 6.24 4.93
N GLY A 163 10.93 5.76 4.76
CA GLY A 163 9.75 6.59 4.58
C GLY A 163 9.16 7.06 5.91
N GLU A 164 8.55 8.24 5.92
CA GLU A 164 7.94 8.84 7.12
C GLU A 164 6.81 7.99 7.69
N SER A 165 6.04 7.34 6.81
CA SER A 165 4.83 6.60 7.20
C SER A 165 4.93 5.10 6.93
N PHE A 166 5.72 4.70 5.94
CA PHE A 166 5.90 3.29 5.59
C PHE A 166 7.31 2.99 5.09
N THR A 167 7.87 1.87 5.56
CA THR A 167 9.15 1.35 5.07
C THR A 167 9.05 -0.16 5.03
N ASP A 168 9.33 -0.75 3.87
CA ASP A 168 9.47 -2.19 3.68
C ASP A 168 10.71 -2.46 2.84
N VAL A 169 11.81 -2.75 3.53
CA VAL A 169 13.11 -3.06 2.93
C VAL A 169 13.42 -4.53 3.19
N ARG A 170 13.53 -5.33 2.13
CA ARG A 170 13.71 -6.79 2.23
C ARG A 170 15.00 -7.24 1.55
N THR A 171 16.12 -7.14 2.26
CA THR A 171 17.45 -7.47 1.71
C THR A 171 17.66 -8.91 1.27
N ASP A 172 16.78 -9.82 1.71
CA ASP A 172 16.81 -11.23 1.30
C ASP A 172 16.06 -11.49 -0.02
N TYR A 173 15.41 -10.46 -0.60
CA TYR A 173 14.68 -10.55 -1.87
C TYR A 173 15.57 -10.18 -3.05
N GLY A 174 15.30 -10.81 -4.19
CA GLY A 174 16.07 -10.59 -5.42
C GLY A 174 15.61 -9.41 -6.27
N ALA A 175 14.43 -8.85 -5.99
CA ALA A 175 13.84 -7.76 -6.75
C ALA A 175 12.73 -7.04 -5.96
N THR A 176 12.63 -5.73 -6.11
CA THR A 176 11.55 -4.91 -5.54
C THR A 176 10.20 -5.29 -6.14
N ALA A 177 10.13 -5.64 -7.43
CA ALA A 177 8.93 -6.13 -8.08
C ALA A 177 8.35 -7.40 -7.39
N SER A 178 9.19 -8.23 -6.77
CA SER A 178 8.72 -9.39 -6.00
C SER A 178 8.00 -8.97 -4.71
N VAL A 179 8.50 -7.92 -4.04
CA VAL A 179 7.84 -7.32 -2.86
C VAL A 179 6.47 -6.75 -3.25
N VAL A 180 6.41 -6.01 -4.36
CA VAL A 180 5.16 -5.45 -4.88
C VAL A 180 4.17 -6.55 -5.29
N ALA A 181 4.63 -7.64 -5.92
CA ALA A 181 3.78 -8.78 -6.23
C ALA A 181 3.16 -9.42 -4.98
N GLU A 182 3.90 -9.48 -3.87
CA GLU A 182 3.34 -9.92 -2.59
C GLU A 182 2.31 -8.94 -2.03
N TYR A 183 2.41 -7.63 -2.31
CA TYR A 183 1.37 -6.69 -1.91
C TYR A 183 0.04 -6.99 -2.58
N PHE A 184 0.04 -7.38 -3.85
CA PHE A 184 -1.19 -7.83 -4.51
C PHE A 184 -1.75 -9.10 -3.85
N GLN A 185 -0.90 -10.07 -3.49
CA GLN A 185 -1.31 -11.29 -2.80
C GLN A 185 -1.88 -11.01 -1.40
N ASP A 186 -1.21 -10.15 -0.63
CA ASP A 186 -1.63 -9.67 0.69
C ASP A 186 -3.02 -9.01 0.65
N ASN A 187 -3.36 -8.42 -0.48
CA ASN A 187 -4.62 -7.72 -0.72
C ASN A 187 -5.68 -8.61 -1.41
N ASP A 188 -5.45 -9.93 -1.51
CA ASP A 188 -6.32 -10.89 -2.19
C ASP A 188 -6.64 -10.49 -3.65
N ALA A 189 -5.71 -9.80 -4.31
CA ALA A 189 -5.90 -9.36 -5.69
C ALA A 189 -5.88 -10.56 -6.65
N VAL A 190 -6.82 -10.57 -7.59
CA VAL A 190 -6.94 -11.67 -8.56
C VAL A 190 -6.34 -11.25 -9.92
N PRO A 191 -5.41 -12.02 -10.49
CA PRO A 191 -4.93 -11.76 -11.83
C PRO A 191 -6.05 -11.79 -12.86
N VAL A 192 -6.09 -10.77 -13.73
CA VAL A 192 -7.05 -10.70 -14.84
C VAL A 192 -6.49 -11.51 -16.02
N PRO A 193 -7.17 -12.59 -16.44
CA PRO A 193 -6.77 -13.34 -17.62
C PRO A 193 -6.79 -12.45 -18.88
N PRO A 194 -5.91 -12.70 -19.86
CA PRO A 194 -5.81 -11.86 -21.06
C PRO A 194 -7.09 -11.87 -21.92
N ASP A 195 -7.97 -12.84 -21.73
CA ASP A 195 -9.27 -12.97 -22.40
C ASP A 195 -10.43 -12.35 -21.62
N LYS A 196 -10.18 -11.65 -20.50
CA LYS A 196 -11.21 -11.08 -19.63
C LYS A 196 -10.93 -9.64 -19.25
N HIS A 197 -11.99 -8.91 -18.91
CA HIS A 197 -11.88 -7.59 -18.30
C HIS A 197 -11.85 -7.68 -16.76
N ALA A 198 -11.23 -6.69 -16.11
CA ALA A 198 -11.17 -6.60 -14.65
C ALA A 198 -12.57 -6.64 -14.00
N SER A 199 -13.58 -6.08 -14.67
CA SER A 199 -14.99 -6.12 -14.23
C SER A 199 -15.61 -7.52 -14.22
N GLU A 200 -15.01 -8.48 -14.90
CA GLU A 200 -15.44 -9.89 -14.95
C GLU A 200 -14.78 -10.74 -13.83
N THR A 201 -13.87 -10.13 -13.06
CA THR A 201 -13.24 -10.76 -11.90
C THR A 201 -14.10 -10.51 -10.65
N ALA A 202 -14.39 -11.55 -9.88
CA ALA A 202 -15.19 -11.45 -8.65
C ALA A 202 -14.40 -10.93 -7.43
N SER A 203 -13.37 -10.10 -7.65
CA SER A 203 -12.53 -9.53 -6.59
C SER A 203 -12.63 -8.01 -6.56
N ALA A 204 -12.48 -7.43 -5.37
CA ALA A 204 -12.41 -5.98 -5.20
C ALA A 204 -11.09 -5.39 -5.72
N LEU A 205 -10.04 -6.22 -5.79
CA LEU A 205 -8.74 -5.84 -6.30
C LEU A 205 -8.27 -6.87 -7.34
N THR A 206 -7.56 -6.38 -8.33
CA THR A 206 -7.09 -7.17 -9.47
C THR A 206 -5.63 -6.87 -9.77
N LEU A 207 -4.92 -7.86 -10.29
CA LEU A 207 -3.64 -7.65 -10.96
C LEU A 207 -3.93 -7.62 -12.46
N SER A 208 -3.94 -6.43 -13.07
CA SER A 208 -4.27 -6.27 -14.49
C SER A 208 -3.22 -6.95 -15.37
N THR A 209 -3.60 -7.27 -16.62
CA THR A 209 -2.65 -7.85 -17.58
C THR A 209 -1.48 -6.91 -17.86
N ASP A 210 -1.72 -5.60 -17.93
CA ASP A 210 -0.67 -4.60 -18.17
C ASP A 210 0.34 -4.55 -17.00
N THR A 211 -0.12 -4.76 -15.77
CA THR A 211 0.77 -4.83 -14.59
C THR A 211 1.42 -6.21 -14.41
N ALA A 212 0.80 -7.28 -14.92
CA ALA A 212 1.28 -8.65 -14.77
C ALA A 212 2.32 -9.09 -15.83
N THR A 213 2.53 -8.28 -16.88
CA THR A 213 3.39 -8.60 -18.03
C THR A 213 4.81 -8.12 -17.82
#